data_AF-A0A0F9E541-F1
#
_entry.id   AF-A0A0F9E541-F1
#
_cell.length_a   1.000
_cell.length_b   1.000
_cell.length_c   1.000
_cell.angle_alpha   90.00
_cell.angle_beta   90.00
_cell.angle_gamma   90.00
#
_symmetry.space_group_name_H-M   'P 1'
#
loop_
_entity.id
_entity.type
_entity.pdbx_description
1 polymer ?
#
loop_
_entity_poly.entity_id
_entity_poly.type
_entity_poly.pdbx_seq_one_letter_code
_entity_poly.pdbx_strand_id
1 'polypeptide(L)' 'MLKGEKIIDRNVNFVHTARVSHVTWDGVPVTRVSLRRYSKSTRRLMDEMDIPVEALQELLLDEELRKAWHHA' A
#
# COMPACT_ATOMS: atom_id res chain seq x y z
N MET A 1 -35.36 20.20 -1.65
CA MET A 1 -34.51 19.75 -0.52
C MET A 1 -33.61 18.65 -1.03
N LEU A 2 -32.31 18.89 -1.17
CA LEU A 2 -31.36 17.86 -1.57
C LEU A 2 -31.13 16.92 -0.39
N LYS A 3 -31.50 15.64 -0.53
CA LYS A 3 -31.15 14.61 0.45
C LYS A 3 -29.64 14.54 0.51
N GLY A 4 -29.05 14.90 1.66
CA GLY A 4 -27.62 14.82 1.84
C GLY A 4 -27.14 13.39 1.61
N GLU A 5 -26.40 13.18 0.53
CA GLU A 5 -25.65 11.95 0.33
C GLU A 5 -24.61 11.88 1.43
N LYS A 6 -24.93 11.15 2.51
CA LYS A 6 -23.91 10.63 3.40
C LYS A 6 -23.02 9.74 2.55
N ILE A 7 -21.88 10.29 2.15
CA ILE A 7 -20.70 9.52 1.79
C ILE A 7 -20.32 8.79 3.09
N ILE A 8 -20.96 7.63 3.30
CA ILE A 8 -20.59 6.71 4.36
C ILE A 8 -19.23 6.20 3.93
N ASP A 9 -18.17 6.71 4.56
CA ASP A 9 -16.85 6.14 4.40
C ASP A 9 -16.89 4.68 4.91
N ARG A 10 -17.02 3.74 3.96
CA ARG A 10 -17.07 2.30 4.24
C ARG A 10 -15.70 1.76 4.68
N ASN A 11 -14.65 2.58 4.64
CA ASN A 11 -13.27 2.15 4.81
C ASN A 11 -12.84 1.99 6.28
N VAL A 12 -13.64 2.47 7.23
CA VAL A 12 -13.36 2.37 8.68
C VAL A 12 -13.15 0.91 9.14
N ASN A 13 -13.73 -0.07 8.45
CA ASN A 13 -13.69 -1.49 8.80
C ASN A 13 -12.44 -2.25 8.31
N PHE A 14 -11.52 -1.61 7.59
CA PHE A 14 -10.35 -2.27 7.00
C PHE A 14 -9.02 -1.74 7.53
N VAL A 15 -8.00 -2.60 7.57
CA VAL A 15 -6.59 -2.25 7.79
C VAL A 15 -5.85 -2.45 6.48
N HIS A 16 -5.05 -1.47 6.08
CA HIS A 16 -4.14 -1.59 4.94
C HIS A 16 -2.71 -1.74 5.46
N THR A 17 -1.97 -2.69 4.91
CA THR A 17 -0.57 -2.96 5.29
C THR A 17 0.24 -3.23 4.03
N ALA A 18 1.44 -2.65 3.92
CA ALA A 18 2.43 -3.11 2.95
C ALA A 18 3.20 -4.31 3.51
N ARG A 19 3.49 -5.30 2.65
CA ARG A 19 4.41 -6.41 2.95
C ARG A 19 5.47 -6.48 1.87
N VAL A 20 6.73 -6.39 2.28
CA VAL A 20 7.89 -6.73 1.44
C VAL A 20 8.17 -8.23 1.56
N SER A 21 8.55 -8.88 0.46
CA SER A 21 8.97 -10.28 0.45
C SER A 21 10.05 -10.50 -0.62
N HIS A 22 11.11 -11.18 -0.22
CA HIS A 22 12.22 -11.53 -1.10
C HIS A 22 11.98 -12.96 -1.61
N VAL A 23 11.88 -13.13 -2.92
CA VAL A 23 11.60 -14.41 -3.57
C VAL A 23 12.61 -14.64 -4.68
N THR A 24 12.81 -15.89 -5.09
CA THR A 24 13.63 -16.22 -6.26
C THR A 24 12.71 -16.63 -7.40
N TRP A 25 12.81 -15.95 -8.55
CA TRP A 25 12.08 -16.28 -9.77
C TRP A 25 13.10 -16.63 -10.86
N ASP A 26 12.99 -17.83 -11.44
CA ASP A 26 13.93 -18.36 -12.45
C ASP A 26 15.43 -18.21 -12.08
N GLY A 27 15.74 -18.37 -10.79
CA GLY A 27 17.10 -18.22 -10.23
C GLY A 27 17.52 -16.79 -9.90
N VAL A 28 16.74 -15.77 -10.30
CA VAL A 28 17.01 -14.36 -10.03
C VAL A 28 16.34 -13.94 -8.71
N PRO A 29 17.05 -13.26 -7.78
CA PRO A 29 16.43 -12.70 -6.59
C PRO A 29 15.57 -11.47 -6.95
N VAL A 30 14.30 -11.50 -6.54
CA VAL A 30 13.31 -10.45 -6.80
C VAL A 30 12.70 -9.99 -5.48
N THR A 31 12.72 -8.67 -5.26
CA THR A 31 11.99 -8.03 -4.15
C THR A 31 10.58 -7.70 -4.63
N ARG A 32 9.57 -8.31 -4.00
CA ARG A 32 8.15 -8.11 -4.29
C ARG A 32 7.50 -7.37 -3.12
N VAL A 33 6.74 -6.32 -3.41
CA VAL A 33 5.98 -5.57 -2.39
C VAL A 33 4.49 -5.71 -2.70
N SER A 34 3.70 -6.03 -1.69
CA SER A 34 2.25 -6.21 -1.80
C SER A 34 1.51 -5.26 -0.84
N LEU A 35 0.51 -4.57 -1.36
CA LEU A 35 -0.51 -3.88 -0.54
C LEU A 35 -1.60 -4.90 -0.19
N ARG A 36 -1.84 -5.06 1.10
CA ARG A 36 -2.80 -6.03 1.64
C ARG A 36 -3.88 -5.31 2.43
N ARG A 37 -5.14 -5.67 2.18
CA ARG A 37 -6.31 -5.16 2.90
C ARG A 37 -6.90 -6.26 3.78
N TYR A 38 -6.98 -6.01 5.08
CA TYR A 38 -7.51 -6.94 6.07
C TYR A 38 -8.82 -6.39 6.67
N SER A 39 -9.80 -7.27 6.92
CA SER A 39 -10.98 -6.93 7.73
C SER A 39 -10.57 -6.74 9.20
N LYS A 40 -10.87 -5.60 9.82
CA LYS A 40 -10.53 -5.34 11.23
C LYS A 40 -11.15 -6.34 12.20
N SER A 41 -12.42 -6.69 11.98
CA SER A 41 -13.20 -7.56 12.87
C SER A 41 -12.78 -9.02 12.80
N THR A 42 -12.46 -9.53 11.60
CA THR A 42 -12.13 -10.95 11.40
C THR A 42 -10.63 -11.23 11.23
N ARG A 43 -9.82 -10.18 11.05
CA ARG A 43 -8.40 -10.22 10.64
C ARG A 43 -8.11 -11.03 9.36
N ARG A 44 -9.14 -11.39 8.59
CA ARG A 44 -8.98 -12.09 7.31
C ARG A 44 -8.47 -11.12 6.25
N LEU A 45 -7.57 -11.62 5.40
CA LEU A 45 -7.17 -10.94 4.17
C LEU A 45 -8.40 -10.86 3.25
N MET A 46 -8.72 -9.65 2.81
CA MET A 46 -9.82 -9.35 1.90
C MET A 46 -9.32 -9.07 0.48
N ASP A 47 -8.10 -8.54 0.37
CA ASP A 47 -7.52 -8.08 -0.88
C ASP A 47 -5.99 -8.07 -0.79
N GLU A 48 -5.32 -8.38 -1.90
CA GLU A 48 -3.87 -8.30 -2.04
C GLU A 48 -3.53 -7.89 -3.47
N MET A 49 -2.78 -6.79 -3.60
CA MET A 49 -2.33 -6.23 -4.86
C MET A 49 -0.81 -6.05 -4.81
N ASP A 50 -0.10 -6.59 -5.80
CA ASP A 50 1.33 -6.38 -5.94
C ASP A 50 1.63 -4.99 -6.50
N ILE A 51 2.63 -4.32 -5.93
CA ILE A 51 3.16 -3.06 -6.43
C ILE A 51 4.25 -3.40 -7.46
N PRO A 52 4.15 -2.90 -8.72
CA PRO A 52 5.23 -3.05 -9.70
C PRO A 52 6.48 -2.29 -9.26
N VAL A 53 7.67 -2.76 -9.65
CA VAL A 53 8.96 -2.27 -9.14
C VAL A 53 9.20 -0.79 -9.50
N GLU A 54 8.68 -0.37 -10.65
CA GLU A 54 8.73 0.98 -11.18
C GLU A 54 8.04 1.97 -10.21
N ALA A 55 6.86 1.61 -9.70
CA ALA A 55 6.11 2.43 -8.73
C ALA A 55 6.77 2.45 -7.33
N LEU A 56 7.62 1.48 -7.00
CA LEU A 56 8.42 1.51 -5.77
C LEU A 56 9.60 2.50 -5.88
N GLN A 57 10.18 2.66 -7.06
CA GLN A 57 11.27 3.61 -7.29
C GLN A 57 10.79 5.06 -7.14
N GLU A 58 9.60 5.39 -7.65
CA GLU A 58 8.98 6.71 -7.47
C GLU A 58 8.71 7.05 -5.99
N LEU A 59 8.24 6.08 -5.19
CA LEU A 59 8.00 6.28 -3.76
C LEU A 59 9.29 6.51 -2.95
N LEU A 60 10.38 5.82 -3.31
CA LEU A 60 11.70 6.04 -2.70
C LEU A 60 12.27 7.41 -3.04
N LEU A 61 12.08 7.88 -4.29
CA LEU A 61 12.49 9.20 -4.73
C LEU A 61 11.71 10.32 -3.99
N ASP A 62 10.41 10.15 -3.76
CA ASP A 62 9.60 11.10 -2.97
C ASP A 62 10.06 11.16 -1.50
N GLU A 63 10.39 10.02 -0.88
CA GLU A 63 10.89 9.99 0.50
C GLU A 63 12.27 10.67 0.64
N GLU A 64 13.18 10.45 -0.32
CA GLU A 64 14.49 11.13 -0.39
C GLU A 64 14.34 12.65 -0.61
N LEU A 65 13.51 13.06 -1.57
CA LEU A 65 13.20 14.48 -1.82
C LEU A 65 12.59 15.15 -0.59
N ARG A 66 11.68 14.47 0.10
CA ARG A 66 11.04 14.98 1.32
C ARG A 66 12.01 15.10 2.48
N LYS A 67 12.98 14.19 2.62
CA LYS A 67 14.08 14.32 3.59
C LYS A 67 14.98 15.51 3.26
N ALA A 68 15.31 15.71 1.98
CA ALA A 68 16.11 16.85 1.53
C ALA A 68 15.41 18.20 1.79
N TRP A 69 14.11 18.30 1.51
CA TRP A 69 13.31 19.52 1.75
C TRP A 69 13.10 19.87 3.23
N HIS A 70 13.19 18.90 4.15
CA HIS A 70 13.12 19.17 5.59
C HIS A 70 14.49 19.54 6.22
N HIS A 71 15.57 19.56 5.42
CA HIS A 71 16.93 19.89 5.85
C HIS A 71 17.48 21.20 5.22
N ALA A 72 16.63 21.98 4.55
CA ALA A 72 16.92 23.29 3.97
C ALA A 72 16.09 24.41 4.64
#